data_AF-A0A6B3IQW8-F1
#
_entry.id   AF-A0A6B3IQW8-F1
#
_cell.length_a   1.000
_cell.length_b   1.000
_cell.length_c   1.000
_cell.angle_alpha   90.00
_cell.angle_beta   90.00
_cell.angle_gamma   90.00
#
_symmetry.space_group_name_H-M   'P 1'
#
loop_
_entity.id
_entity.type
_entity.pdbx_description
1 polymer ?
#
loop_
_entity_poly.entity_id
_entity_poly.type
_entity_poly.pdbx_seq_one_letter_code
_entity_poly.pdbx_strand_id
1 'polypeptide(L)'
;AFLFSGSSSMLAESVHSLADSGNQGLLLLGGKKAKREATPEHPFGYGRERYIYAFLVSIVLFSVGGMFAVYEGYEKIKHPHEITAWYWPVGVLVFAIIAEIFSFRTAIKE
;
A
#
# COMPACT_ATOMS: atom_id res chain seq x y z
N ALA A 1 -3.55 14.90 11.72
CA ALA A 1 -4.58 14.22 12.52
C ALA A 1 -3.98 13.56 13.77
N PHE A 2 -3.02 12.62 13.65
CA PHE A 2 -2.39 11.97 14.81
C PHE A 2 -1.75 12.95 15.84
N LEU A 3 -0.94 13.92 15.37
CA LEU A 3 -0.29 14.92 16.21
C LEU A 3 -1.25 15.78 17.07
N PHE A 4 -2.54 15.81 16.71
CA PHE A 4 -3.57 16.57 17.43
C PHE A 4 -4.49 15.69 18.29
N SER A 5 -4.58 14.38 18.00
CA SER A 5 -5.54 13.46 18.62
C SER A 5 -4.92 12.53 19.66
N GLY A 6 -3.63 12.17 19.50
CA GLY A 6 -2.97 11.20 20.37
C GLY A 6 -3.52 9.77 20.29
N SER A 7 -4.57 9.53 19.49
CA SER A 7 -5.19 8.22 19.31
C SER A 7 -4.33 7.27 18.48
N SER A 8 -4.12 6.05 18.99
CA SER A 8 -3.45 4.95 18.30
C SER A 8 -4.13 4.57 16.98
N SER A 9 -5.47 4.62 16.93
CA SER A 9 -6.24 4.39 15.70
C SER A 9 -5.95 5.46 14.64
N MET A 10 -5.80 6.72 15.04
CA MET A 10 -5.43 7.78 14.09
C MET A 10 -3.97 7.70 13.62
N LEU A 11 -3.07 7.12 14.42
CA LEU A 11 -1.70 6.82 13.98
C LEU A 11 -1.70 5.75 12.89
N ALA A 12 -2.39 4.63 13.15
CA ALA A 12 -2.50 3.53 12.19
C ALA A 12 -3.09 4.01 10.86
N GLU A 13 -4.17 4.80 10.91
CA GLU A 13 -4.79 5.39 9.71
C GLU A 13 -3.82 6.32 8.97
N SER A 14 -3.05 7.12 9.71
CA SER A 14 -2.07 8.06 9.12
C SER A 14 -0.92 7.32 8.43
N VAL A 15 -0.40 6.26 9.05
CA VAL A 15 0.66 5.42 8.46
C VAL A 15 0.15 4.71 7.22
N HIS A 16 -1.06 4.17 7.27
CA HIS A 16 -1.69 3.51 6.12
C HIS A 16 -1.89 4.48 4.95
N SER A 17 -2.45 5.67 5.24
CA SER A 17 -2.69 6.70 4.22
C SER A 17 -1.39 7.27 3.62
N LEU A 18 -0.32 7.36 4.42
CA LEU A 18 1.02 7.72 3.93
C LEU A 18 1.61 6.66 3.00
N ALA A 19 1.47 5.38 3.35
CA ALA A 19 1.93 4.28 2.50
C ALA A 19 1.17 4.25 1.16
N ASP A 20 -0.15 4.43 1.18
CA ASP A 20 -0.97 4.44 -0.03
C ASP A 20 -0.67 5.66 -0.92
N SER A 21 -0.53 6.84 -0.32
CA SER A 21 -0.11 8.05 -1.04
C SER A 21 1.28 7.89 -1.67
N GLY A 22 2.22 7.24 -0.97
CA GLY A 22 3.55 6.94 -1.50
C GLY A 22 3.49 6.01 -2.71
N ASN A 23 2.68 4.95 -2.63
CA ASN A 23 2.44 4.04 -3.75
C ASN A 23 1.85 4.74 -4.97
N GLN A 24 0.79 5.52 -4.76
CA GLN A 24 0.16 6.28 -5.85
C GLN A 24 1.14 7.27 -6.47
N GLY A 25 1.96 7.95 -5.65
CA GLY A 25 3.02 8.84 -6.14
C GLY A 25 4.03 8.13 -7.04
N LEU A 26 4.50 6.95 -6.63
CA LEU A 26 5.44 6.15 -7.42
C LEU A 26 4.83 5.64 -8.75
N LEU A 27 3.55 5.24 -8.73
CA LEU A 27 2.83 4.83 -9.94
C LEU A 27 2.62 6.00 -10.91
N LEU A 28 2.26 7.18 -10.40
CA LEU A 28 2.11 8.40 -11.20
C LEU A 28 3.45 8.83 -11.82
N LEU A 29 4.54 8.79 -11.05
CA LEU A 29 5.88 9.06 -11.55
C LEU A 29 6.29 8.06 -12.64
N GLY A 30 6.09 6.76 -12.41
CA GLY A 30 6.37 5.71 -13.38
C GLY A 30 5.54 5.86 -14.67
N GLY A 31 4.26 6.24 -14.55
CA GLY A 31 3.40 6.51 -15.70
C GLY A 31 3.80 7.77 -16.47
N LYS A 32 4.20 8.85 -15.79
CA LYS A 32 4.66 10.10 -16.44
C LYS A 32 5.96 9.88 -17.20
N LYS A 33 6.90 9.13 -16.62
CA LYS A 33 8.19 8.83 -17.24
C LYS A 33 8.06 7.88 -18.44
N ALA A 34 7.13 6.92 -18.35
CA ALA A 34 6.82 6.02 -19.46
C ALA A 34 6.20 6.73 -20.69
N LYS A 35 5.61 7.92 -20.52
CA LYS A 35 5.08 8.76 -21.62
C LYS A 35 6.13 9.68 -22.25
N ARG A 36 7.39 9.64 -21.80
CA ARG A 36 8.46 10.48 -22.35
C ARG A 36 8.80 10.05 -23.78
N GLU A 37 8.96 11.02 -24.67
CA GLU A 37 9.34 10.81 -26.06
C GLU A 37 10.72 10.14 -26.19
N ALA A 38 10.92 9.41 -27.28
CA ALA A 38 12.17 8.71 -27.57
C ALA A 38 13.33 9.71 -27.71
N THR A 39 14.46 9.39 -27.08
CA THR A 39 15.70 10.15 -27.18
C THR A 39 16.73 9.35 -27.99
N PRO A 40 17.82 9.96 -28.49
CA PRO A 40 18.88 9.22 -29.17
C PRO A 40 19.49 8.09 -28.32
N GLU A 41 19.48 8.24 -27.00
CA GLU A 41 19.92 7.23 -26.03
C GLU A 41 18.87 6.12 -25.81
N HIS A 42 17.58 6.40 -26.03
CA HIS A 42 16.47 5.46 -25.96
C HIS A 42 15.58 5.51 -27.22
N PRO A 43 16.05 4.97 -28.36
CA PRO A 43 15.36 5.08 -29.64
C PRO A 43 14.02 4.34 -29.70
N PHE A 44 13.77 3.40 -28.78
CA PHE A 44 12.49 2.70 -28.63
C PHE A 44 11.54 3.36 -27.61
N GLY A 45 11.90 4.53 -27.07
CA GLY A 45 11.11 5.26 -26.07
C GLY A 45 11.19 4.66 -24.65
N TYR A 46 10.45 5.28 -23.73
CA TYR A 46 10.51 4.97 -22.30
C TYR A 46 9.36 4.10 -21.78
N GLY A 47 8.53 3.52 -22.67
CA GLY A 47 7.33 2.76 -22.27
C GLY A 47 7.59 1.61 -21.29
N ARG A 48 8.80 1.01 -21.30
CA ARG A 48 9.21 -0.05 -20.36
C ARG A 48 9.54 0.46 -18.96
N GLU A 49 9.75 1.76 -18.77
CA GLU A 49 10.03 2.32 -17.44
C GLU A 49 8.88 2.08 -16.47
N ARG A 50 7.62 2.04 -16.93
CA ARG A 50 6.46 1.72 -16.07
C ARG A 50 6.64 0.39 -15.32
N TYR A 51 7.19 -0.64 -15.98
CA TYR A 51 7.43 -1.93 -15.37
C TYR A 51 8.56 -1.88 -14.33
N ILE A 52 9.60 -1.06 -14.58
CA ILE A 52 10.68 -0.86 -13.61
C ILE A 52 10.17 -0.16 -12.35
N TYR A 53 9.36 0.90 -12.51
CA TYR A 53 8.76 1.58 -11.36
C TYR A 53 7.78 0.68 -10.60
N ALA A 54 6.96 -0.11 -11.30
CA ALA A 54 6.08 -1.10 -10.66
C ALA A 54 6.89 -2.15 -9.89
N PHE A 55 8.00 -2.63 -10.45
CA PHE A 55 8.89 -3.58 -9.78
C PHE A 55 9.56 -2.97 -8.53
N LEU A 56 10.03 -1.72 -8.60
CA LEU A 56 10.59 -1.02 -7.44
C LEU A 56 9.55 -0.83 -6.33
N VAL A 57 8.32 -0.43 -6.69
CA VAL A 57 7.19 -0.34 -5.75
C VAL A 57 6.95 -1.67 -5.06
N SER A 58 6.89 -2.77 -5.82
CA SER A 58 6.70 -4.12 -5.27
C SER A 58 7.81 -4.50 -4.28
N ILE A 59 9.08 -4.19 -4.59
CA ILE A 59 10.19 -4.45 -3.66
C ILE A 59 10.03 -3.65 -2.37
N VAL A 60 9.71 -2.36 -2.47
CA VAL A 60 9.55 -1.49 -1.29
C VAL A 60 8.39 -1.96 -0.42
N LEU A 61 7.22 -2.18 -1.01
CA LEU A 61 6.03 -2.66 -0.29
C LEU A 61 6.26 -4.01 0.36
N PHE A 62 6.83 -4.95 -0.39
CA PHE A 62 7.09 -6.29 0.13
C PHE A 62 8.11 -6.26 1.26
N SER A 63 9.19 -5.49 1.12
CA SER A 63 10.25 -5.43 2.13
C SER A 63 9.77 -4.73 3.40
N VAL A 64 9.14 -3.56 3.27
CA VAL A 64 8.66 -2.78 4.42
C VAL A 64 7.46 -3.47 5.08
N GLY A 65 6.47 -3.88 4.29
CA GLY A 65 5.28 -4.57 4.80
C GLY A 65 5.63 -5.94 5.38
N GLY A 66 6.53 -6.69 4.73
CA GLY A 66 7.00 -7.98 5.22
C GLY A 66 7.79 -7.86 6.51
N MET A 67 8.73 -6.91 6.60
CA MET A 67 9.47 -6.66 7.83
C MET A 67 8.55 -6.26 8.99
N PHE A 68 7.58 -5.37 8.73
CA PHE A 68 6.59 -4.98 9.73
C PHE A 68 5.72 -6.16 10.19
N ALA A 69 5.26 -7.00 9.26
CA ALA A 69 4.46 -8.19 9.58
C ALA A 69 5.25 -9.21 10.42
N VAL A 70 6.53 -9.43 10.11
CA VAL A 70 7.41 -10.29 10.91
C VAL A 70 7.63 -9.71 12.30
N TYR A 71 7.87 -8.41 12.40
CA TYR A 71 8.05 -7.72 13.67
C TYR A 71 6.81 -7.81 14.57
N GLU A 72 5.63 -7.45 14.05
CA GLU A 72 4.34 -7.59 14.73
C GLU A 72 4.05 -9.04 15.14
N GLY A 73 4.34 -10.00 14.25
CA GLY A 73 4.18 -11.42 14.53
C GLY A 73 5.08 -11.90 15.68
N TYR A 74 6.34 -11.48 15.68
CA TYR A 74 7.28 -11.80 16.75
C TYR A 74 6.86 -11.17 18.08
N GLU A 75 6.47 -9.89 18.09
CA GLU A 75 6.01 -9.20 19.29
C GLU A 75 4.74 -9.84 19.88
N LYS A 76 3.79 -10.28 19.04
CA LYS A 76 2.59 -11.00 19.49
C LYS A 76 2.89 -12.36 20.13
N ILE A 77 3.92 -13.06 19.65
CA ILE A 77 4.36 -14.33 20.26
C ILE A 77 5.04 -14.06 21.61
N LYS A 78 5.89 -13.03 21.68
CA LYS A 78 6.67 -12.69 22.87
C LYS A 78 5.83 -12.06 23.99
N HIS A 79 4.85 -11.25 23.62
CA HIS A 79 3.94 -10.57 24.52
C HIS A 79 2.50 -10.86 24.12
N PRO A 80 1.92 -12.00 24.55
CA PRO A 80 0.52 -12.31 24.27
C PRO A 80 -0.37 -11.32 25.02
N HIS A 81 -1.05 -10.45 24.29
CA HIS A 81 -2.07 -9.54 24.82
C HIS A 81 -3.45 -10.09 24.48
N GLU A 82 -4.33 -10.16 25.48
CA GLU A 82 -5.70 -10.61 25.26
C GLU A 82 -6.45 -9.62 24.38
N ILE A 83 -7.03 -10.12 23.28
CA ILE A 83 -7.79 -9.30 22.33
C ILE A 83 -9.18 -9.05 22.93
N THR A 84 -9.29 -8.00 23.76
CA THR A 84 -10.53 -7.64 24.45
C THR A 84 -11.66 -7.19 23.50
N ALA A 85 -11.33 -6.71 22.30
CA ALA A 85 -12.28 -6.21 21.31
C ALA A 85 -12.11 -6.83 19.92
N TRP A 86 -12.06 -8.18 19.84
CA TRP A 86 -11.82 -8.93 18.60
C TRP A 86 -12.84 -8.64 17.48
N TYR A 87 -14.06 -8.22 17.83
CA TYR A 87 -15.14 -7.91 16.89
C TYR A 87 -14.84 -6.68 16.02
N TRP A 88 -14.04 -5.72 16.50
CA TRP A 88 -13.72 -4.51 15.76
C TRP A 88 -12.80 -4.78 14.56
N PRO A 89 -11.63 -5.45 14.72
CA PRO A 89 -10.81 -5.88 13.59
C PRO A 89 -11.57 -6.73 12.58
N VAL A 90 -12.40 -7.68 13.06
CA VAL A 90 -13.20 -8.55 12.17
C VAL A 90 -14.22 -7.75 11.38
N GLY A 91 -14.91 -6.78 12.00
CA GLY A 91 -15.85 -5.91 11.32
C GLY A 91 -15.20 -5.08 10.21
N VAL A 92 -14.03 -4.48 10.50
CA VAL A 92 -13.24 -3.75 9.50
C VAL A 92 -12.82 -4.68 8.35
N LEU A 93 -12.38 -5.91 8.66
CA LEU A 93 -11.96 -6.89 7.66
C LEU A 93 -13.12 -7.27 6.71
N VAL A 94 -14.31 -7.52 7.25
CA VAL A 94 -15.51 -7.84 6.46
C VAL A 94 -15.90 -6.66 5.58
N PHE A 95 -15.89 -5.44 6.11
CA PHE A 95 -16.16 -4.24 5.31
C PHE A 95 -15.14 -4.06 4.18
N ALA A 96 -13.85 -4.23 4.47
CA ALA A 96 -12.79 -4.16 3.48
C ALA A 96 -12.98 -5.19 2.36
N ILE A 97 -13.31 -6.44 2.70
CA ILE A 97 -13.63 -7.49 1.71
C ILE A 97 -14.79 -7.07 0.80
N ILE A 98 -15.85 -6.51 1.37
CA ILE A 98 -17.01 -6.05 0.59
C ILE A 98 -16.61 -4.90 -0.35
N ALA A 99 -15.90 -3.89 0.17
CA ALA A 99 -15.44 -2.75 -0.62
C ALA A 99 -14.52 -3.18 -1.76
N GLU A 100 -13.58 -4.09 -1.49
CA GLU A 100 -12.66 -4.67 -2.48
C GLU A 100 -13.44 -5.41 -3.58
N ILE A 101 -14.45 -6.22 -3.22
CA ILE A 101 -15.31 -6.92 -4.18
C ILE A 101 -16.04 -5.92 -5.09
N PHE A 102 -16.56 -4.81 -4.56
CA PHE A 102 -17.21 -3.78 -5.38
C PHE A 102 -16.24 -3.07 -6.32
N SER A 103 -15.05 -2.70 -5.82
CA SER A 103 -13.98 -2.10 -6.61
C SER A 103 -13.57 -3.02 -7.76
N PHE A 104 -13.28 -4.28 -7.45
CA PHE A 104 -12.86 -5.30 -8.42
C PHE A 104 -13.94 -5.58 -9.47
N ARG A 105 -15.21 -5.69 -9.07
CA ARG A 105 -16.33 -5.85 -10.01
C ARG A 105 -16.50 -4.66 -10.94
N THR A 106 -16.21 -3.45 -10.47
CA THR A 106 -16.25 -2.24 -11.30
C THR A 106 -15.10 -2.26 -12.32
N ALA A 107 -13.88 -2.59 -11.87
CA ALA A 107 -12.71 -2.68 -12.73
C ALA A 107 -12.77 -3.78 -13.79
N ILE A 108 -13.54 -4.85 -13.59
CA ILE A 108 -13.77 -5.91 -14.60
C ILE A 108 -14.82 -5.49 -15.65
N LYS A 109 -15.74 -4.60 -15.28
CA LYS A 109 -16.81 -4.14 -16.18
C LYS A 109 -16.39 -3.00 -17.09
N GLU A 110 -15.31 -2.28 -16.76
CA GLU A 110 -14.58 -1.38 -17.66
C GLU A 110 -13.57 -2.13 -18.54
#